data_AF-A0A354WPY5-F1
#
_entry.id   AF-A0A354WPY5-F1
#
_cell.length_a   1.000
_cell.length_b   1.000
_cell.length_c   1.000
_cell.angle_alpha   90.00
_cell.angle_beta   90.00
_cell.angle_gamma   90.00
#
_symmetry.space_group_name_H-M   'P 1'
#
loop_
_entity.id
_entity.type
_entity.pdbx_description
1 polymer ?
#
loop_
_entity_poly.entity_id
_entity_poly.type
_entity_poly.pdbx_seq_one_letter_code
_entity_poly.pdbx_strand_id
1 'polypeptide(L)'
;MEKNNWKGWLYLLPAAAFLGLFLVYPLIDVLTYSFEEGYNFASQTYFGTGLYNYRYVLRDPYFLQALKNTLLLVLITVPLSTSLAMLISVGLSSIQKLREL
;
A
#
# COMPACT_ATOMS: atom_id res chain seq x y z
N MET A 1 -34.36 3.18 -14.74
CA MET A 1 -34.03 4.62 -14.82
C MET A 1 -33.37 5.00 -13.51
N GLU A 2 -32.20 5.61 -13.60
CA GLU A 2 -31.16 5.68 -12.58
C GLU A 2 -31.66 6.23 -11.23
N LYS A 3 -31.49 5.42 -10.18
CA LYS A 3 -31.66 5.89 -8.80
C LYS A 3 -30.54 6.90 -8.53
N ASN A 4 -30.94 8.14 -8.30
CA ASN A 4 -30.06 9.27 -8.06
C ASN A 4 -29.20 9.02 -6.79
N ASN A 5 -28.00 8.45 -6.99
CA ASN A 5 -27.05 8.05 -5.95
C ASN A 5 -26.25 9.22 -5.35
N TRP A 6 -26.61 10.46 -5.68
CA TRP A 6 -25.96 11.68 -5.19
C TRP A 6 -25.82 11.72 -3.66
N LYS A 7 -26.85 11.28 -2.92
CA LYS A 7 -26.80 11.23 -1.45
C LYS A 7 -25.75 10.25 -0.92
N GLY A 8 -25.53 9.13 -1.61
CA GLY A 8 -24.48 8.16 -1.26
C GLY A 8 -23.08 8.76 -1.39
N TRP A 9 -22.83 9.50 -2.47
CA TRP A 9 -21.58 10.24 -2.66
C TRP A 9 -21.37 11.31 -1.58
N LEU A 10 -22.44 11.98 -1.15
CA LEU A 10 -22.36 12.96 -0.06
C LEU A 10 -21.97 12.32 1.29
N TYR A 11 -22.45 11.10 1.58
CA TYR A 11 -22.04 10.36 2.78
C TYR A 11 -20.60 9.85 2.71
N LEU A 12 -20.11 9.52 1.51
CA LEU A 12 -18.71 9.13 1.30
C LEU A 12 -17.76 10.33 1.32
N LEU A 13 -18.25 11.54 1.02
CA LEU A 13 -17.44 12.74 0.85
C LEU A 13 -16.51 13.03 2.04
N PRO A 14 -16.94 12.95 3.33
CA PRO A 14 -16.03 13.20 4.45
C PRO A 14 -14.87 12.19 4.52
N ALA A 15 -15.16 10.91 4.31
CA ALA A 15 -14.14 9.86 4.30
C ALA A 15 -13.20 10.02 3.09
N ALA A 16 -13.75 10.30 1.91
CA ALA A 16 -12.99 10.52 0.69
C ALA A 16 -12.10 11.77 0.78
N ALA A 17 -12.60 12.86 1.38
CA ALA A 17 -11.82 14.07 1.62
C ALA A 17 -10.68 13.80 2.61
N PHE A 18 -10.95 13.05 3.68
CA PHE A 18 -9.93 12.66 4.65
C PHE A 18 -8.84 11.78 4.01
N LEU A 19 -9.22 10.75 3.27
CA LEU A 19 -8.27 9.92 2.52
C LEU A 19 -7.52 10.73 1.45
N GLY A 20 -8.21 11.64 0.77
CA GLY A 20 -7.61 12.55 -0.20
C GLY A 20 -6.50 13.39 0.41
N LEU A 21 -6.76 14.02 1.57
CA LEU A 21 -5.85 14.94 2.22
C LEU A 21 -4.69 14.24 2.94
N PHE A 22 -4.95 13.12 3.61
CA PHE A 22 -3.96 12.46 4.47
C PHE A 22 -3.26 11.26 3.84
N LEU A 23 -3.77 10.73 2.73
CA LEU A 23 -3.17 9.60 2.04
C LEU A 23 -2.81 9.94 0.59
N VAL A 24 -3.75 10.46 -0.19
CA VAL A 24 -3.52 10.71 -1.63
C VAL A 24 -2.57 11.89 -1.84
N TYR A 25 -2.79 13.02 -1.16
CA TYR A 25 -1.93 14.19 -1.25
C TYR A 25 -0.45 13.89 -0.91
N PRO A 26 -0.10 13.32 0.26
CA PRO A 26 1.31 13.02 0.55
C PRO A 26 1.89 11.94 -0.36
N LEU A 27 1.07 11.01 -0.87
CA LEU A 27 1.52 10.03 -1.86
C LEU A 27 1.97 10.72 -3.15
N ILE A 28 1.18 11.67 -3.66
CA ILE A 28 1.54 12.45 -4.86
C ILE A 28 2.79 13.28 -4.61
N ASP A 29 2.92 13.87 -3.41
CA ASP A 29 4.09 14.67 -3.03
C ASP A 29 5.37 13.83 -3.04
N VAL A 30 5.36 12.66 -2.39
CA VAL A 30 6.50 11.72 -2.40
C VAL A 30 6.81 11.20 -3.80
N LEU A 31 5.78 10.92 -4.61
CA LEU A 31 6.00 10.54 -6.01
C LEU A 31 6.70 11.67 -6.78
N THR A 32 6.31 12.92 -6.58
CA THR A 32 6.95 14.07 -7.22
C THR A 32 8.42 14.20 -6.80
N TYR A 33 8.70 14.18 -5.49
CA TYR A 33 10.06 14.21 -4.96
C TYR A 33 10.93 13.05 -5.44
N SER A 34 10.36 11.88 -5.71
CA SER A 34 11.12 10.74 -6.20
C SER A 34 11.77 10.98 -7.58
N PHE A 35 11.18 11.87 -8.39
CA PHE A 35 11.75 12.31 -9.67
C PHE A 35 12.69 13.52 -9.52
N GLU A 36 12.67 14.22 -8.39
CA GLU A 36 13.53 15.39 -8.14
C GLU A 36 14.92 14.94 -7.68
N GLU A 37 15.93 15.21 -8.51
CA GLU A 37 17.31 14.76 -8.30
C GLU A 37 18.04 15.70 -7.32
N GLY A 38 18.60 15.11 -6.26
CA GLY A 38 19.33 15.85 -5.23
C GLY A 38 18.46 16.79 -4.40
N TYR A 39 17.18 16.44 -4.21
CA TYR A 39 16.24 17.22 -3.41
C TYR A 39 16.77 17.50 -1.99
N ASN A 40 16.84 18.77 -1.62
CA ASN A 40 17.23 19.22 -0.30
C ASN A 40 16.01 19.78 0.45
N PHE A 41 15.58 19.06 1.49
CA PHE A 41 14.43 19.46 2.32
C PHE A 41 14.60 20.83 3.00
N ALA A 42 15.82 21.22 3.36
CA ALA A 42 16.06 22.48 4.09
C ALA A 42 15.97 23.71 3.16
N SER A 43 16.43 23.58 1.91
CA SER A 43 16.37 24.68 0.93
C SER A 43 15.20 24.58 -0.05
N GLN A 44 14.46 23.46 -0.07
CA GLN A 44 13.43 23.15 -1.07
C GLN A 44 13.95 23.29 -2.51
N THR A 45 15.21 22.92 -2.73
CA THR A 45 15.84 22.98 -4.06
C THR A 45 16.23 21.58 -4.53
N TYR A 46 16.08 21.36 -5.83
CA TYR A 46 16.57 20.20 -6.55
C TYR A 46 17.43 20.65 -7.73
N PHE A 47 18.33 19.78 -8.20
CA PHE A 47 19.26 20.11 -9.28
C PHE A 47 18.75 19.69 -10.67
N GLY A 48 17.74 18.80 -10.72
CA GLY A 48 17.10 18.36 -11.95
C GLY A 48 15.89 17.47 -11.69
N THR A 49 15.15 17.13 -12.75
CA THR A 49 14.05 16.15 -12.69
C THR A 49 14.38 14.97 -13.62
N GLY A 50 14.27 13.74 -13.13
CA GLY A 50 14.62 12.56 -13.91
C GLY A 50 14.45 11.24 -13.17
N LEU A 51 15.12 10.20 -13.67
CA LEU A 51 15.07 8.84 -13.15
C LEU A 51 16.37 8.44 -12.43
N TYR A 52 17.25 9.39 -12.12
CA TYR A 52 18.52 9.10 -11.45
C TYR A 52 18.31 8.39 -10.11
N ASN A 53 17.42 8.90 -9.26
CA ASN A 53 17.13 8.32 -7.95
C ASN A 53 16.73 6.84 -8.05
N TYR A 54 15.89 6.49 -9.01
CA TYR A 54 15.50 5.10 -9.26
C TYR A 54 16.67 4.23 -9.72
N ARG A 55 17.48 4.70 -10.68
CA ARG A 55 18.67 3.97 -11.14
C ARG A 55 19.72 3.80 -10.05
N TYR A 56 19.83 4.78 -9.17
CA TYR A 56 20.72 4.75 -8.01
C TYR A 56 20.28 3.68 -7.02
N VAL A 57 19.01 3.71 -6.57
CA VAL A 57 18.45 2.76 -5.60
C VAL A 57 18.46 1.33 -6.13
N LEU A 58 18.14 1.11 -7.42
CA LEU A 58 18.16 -0.23 -8.02
C LEU A 58 19.56 -0.86 -8.11
N ARG A 59 20.63 -0.08 -7.93
CA ARG A 59 22.02 -0.57 -7.87
C ARG A 59 22.56 -0.64 -6.44
N ASP A 60 21.81 -0.16 -5.46
CA ASP A 60 22.21 -0.21 -4.06
C ASP A 60 22.10 -1.66 -3.55
N PRO A 61 23.21 -2.29 -3.12
CA PRO A 61 23.19 -3.66 -2.62
C PRO A 61 22.31 -3.82 -1.37
N TYR A 62 22.22 -2.80 -0.52
CA TYR A 62 21.37 -2.85 0.68
C TYR A 62 19.89 -2.81 0.33
N PHE A 63 19.51 -1.97 -0.63
CA PHE A 63 18.14 -1.92 -1.14
C PHE A 63 17.73 -3.27 -1.75
N LEU A 64 18.57 -3.84 -2.62
CA LEU A 64 18.30 -5.13 -3.25
C LEU A 64 18.23 -6.27 -2.24
N GLN A 65 19.07 -6.25 -1.19
CA GLN A 65 19.01 -7.22 -0.11
C GLN A 65 17.72 -7.08 0.71
N ALA A 66 17.34 -5.86 1.08
CA ALA A 66 16.09 -5.59 1.78
C ALA A 66 14.88 -6.06 0.95
N LEU A 67 14.86 -5.74 -0.35
CA LEU A 67 13.80 -6.17 -1.27
C LEU A 67 13.69 -7.71 -1.33
N LYS A 68 14.81 -8.42 -1.45
CA LYS A 68 14.82 -9.90 -1.43
C LYS A 68 14.29 -10.45 -0.11
N ASN A 69 14.70 -9.88 1.02
CA ASN A 69 14.25 -10.30 2.34
C ASN A 69 12.74 -10.09 2.50
N THR A 70 12.21 -8.94 2.09
CA THR A 70 10.78 -8.64 2.13
C THR A 70 9.99 -9.57 1.21
N LEU A 71 10.47 -9.83 -0.01
CA LEU A 71 9.82 -10.77 -0.93
C LEU A 71 9.80 -12.19 -0.38
N LEU A 72 10.92 -12.66 0.19
CA LEU A 72 10.99 -13.97 0.84
C LEU A 72 10.00 -14.06 2.02
N LEU A 73 9.92 -13.00 2.83
CA LEU A 73 8.97 -12.92 3.93
C LEU A 73 7.53 -13.03 3.39
N VAL A 74 7.13 -12.21 2.43
CA VAL A 74 5.77 -12.22 1.87
C VAL A 74 5.43 -13.56 1.24
N LEU A 75 6.36 -14.16 0.49
CA LEU A 75 6.15 -15.46 -0.16
C LEU A 75 5.97 -16.61 0.83
N ILE A 76 6.50 -16.50 2.04
CA ILE A 76 6.32 -17.52 3.08
C ILE A 76 5.09 -17.20 3.94
N THR A 77 4.97 -15.96 4.41
CA THR A 77 3.94 -15.60 5.38
C THR A 77 2.55 -15.60 4.79
N VAL A 78 2.37 -15.14 3.54
CA VAL A 78 1.04 -15.08 2.91
C VAL A 78 0.46 -16.48 2.69
N PRO A 79 1.15 -17.43 2.03
CA PRO A 79 0.61 -18.78 1.87
C PRO A 79 0.43 -19.50 3.20
N LEU A 80 1.36 -19.35 4.14
CA LEU A 80 1.26 -20.01 5.44
C LEU A 80 0.05 -19.50 6.24
N SER A 81 -0.09 -18.18 6.39
CA SER A 81 -1.23 -17.57 7.10
C SER A 81 -2.56 -17.88 6.40
N THR A 82 -2.60 -17.82 5.07
CA THR A 82 -3.80 -18.16 4.29
C THR A 82 -4.18 -19.64 4.46
N SER A 83 -3.20 -20.55 4.38
CA SER A 83 -3.43 -21.99 4.55
C SER A 83 -3.91 -22.32 5.96
N LEU A 84 -3.30 -21.72 6.98
CA LEU A 84 -3.74 -21.84 8.37
C LEU A 84 -5.17 -21.32 8.55
N ALA A 85 -5.49 -20.14 8.02
CA ALA A 85 -6.83 -19.57 8.07
C ALA A 85 -7.87 -20.49 7.40
N MET A 86 -7.53 -21.06 6.24
CA MET A 86 -8.40 -22.02 5.53
C MET A 86 -8.58 -23.32 6.33
N LEU A 87 -7.51 -23.89 6.89
CA LEU A 87 -7.60 -25.10 7.71
C LEU A 87 -8.48 -24.89 8.94
N ILE A 88 -8.32 -23.75 9.62
CA ILE A 88 -9.16 -23.36 10.76
C ILE A 88 -10.61 -23.18 10.31
N SER A 89 -10.84 -22.51 9.19
CA SER A 89 -12.18 -22.29 8.63
C SER A 89 -12.90 -23.60 8.31
N VAL A 90 -12.22 -24.55 7.66
CA VAL A 90 -12.77 -25.89 7.36
C VAL A 90 -13.02 -26.68 8.65
N GLY A 91 -12.08 -26.66 9.59
CA GLY A 91 -12.24 -27.32 10.89
C GLY A 91 -13.46 -26.78 11.64
N LEU A 92 -13.62 -25.46 11.72
CA LEU A 92 -14.76 -24.81 12.35
C LEU A 92 -16.08 -25.16 11.66
N SER A 93 -16.11 -25.12 10.32
CA SER A 93 -17.29 -25.44 9.51
C SER A 93 -17.73 -26.91 9.67
N SER A 94 -16.79 -27.83 9.89
CA SER A 94 -17.06 -29.26 10.06
C SER A 94 -17.72 -29.61 11.40
N ILE A 95 -17.59 -28.77 12.43
CA ILE A 95 -18.13 -29.01 13.77
C ILE A 95 -19.54 -28.41 13.83
N GLN A 96 -20.58 -29.26 13.80
CA GLN A 96 -22.00 -28.84 13.84
C GLN A 96 -22.33 -27.87 15.00
N LYS A 97 -21.71 -28.02 16.18
CA LYS A 97 -21.93 -27.14 17.35
C LYS A 97 -21.33 -25.73 17.22
N LEU A 98 -20.36 -25.53 16.33
CA LEU A 98 -19.70 -24.23 16.10
C LEU A 98 -20.18 -23.55 14.81
N ARG A 99 -20.99 -24.24 14.01
CA ARG A 99 -21.56 -23.71 12.77
C ARG A 99 -22.76 -22.77 13.02
N GLU A 100 -23.35 -22.82 14.22
CA GLU A 100 -24.52 -22.02 14.63
C GLU A 100 -24.18 -20.89 15.63
N LEU A 101 -22.90 -20.74 16.01
CA LEU A 101 -22.37 -19.59 16.77
C LEU A 101 -21.82 -18.52 15.82
#